data_AF-A0A925YAV1-F1
#
_entry.id   AF-A0A925YAV1-F1
#
_cell.length_a   1.000
_cell.length_b   1.000
_cell.length_c   1.000
_cell.angle_alpha   90.00
_cell.angle_beta   90.00
_cell.angle_gamma   90.00
#
_symmetry.space_group_name_H-M   'P 1'
#
loop_
_entity.id
_entity.type
_entity.pdbx_description
1 polymer ?
#
loop_
_entity_poly.entity_id
_entity_poly.type
_entity_poly.pdbx_seq_one_letter_code
_entity_poly.pdbx_strand_id
1 'polypeptide(L)'
;MAIFDYKGSDARADVAEAFRLARYSQIEAFGALGDALGIVTRSGDDLGIPAGWRELTAAELGVSAAKVDADGFFTGATSPAAQTKVLGFVGANGQIERVSIAFAGTNNLNDLPDYLALAEGRYIEEFRYLLDAAAAYSAGKGLAGGDVVVSGYSLGGAAVNIFAERAGEIAGGFYATSDFFGFSSPTIFDDETVFNYGAENDVVYRVIGDSDGSVSEGLLEALINEDNEFLSSADNIVFFNDLYASPLSPYGPFGILNLFGGWNAHITGIFEETAETIGRSSFYDLIERDSAVVISQLSEGLRGTVWVEDAFRTTSSHFGDPAFLLGTDSGDRLRDGEEGNYLDGFAGNDRFDLSTGNDSVAGGTGTDTVLLDGRASQYEAIRLSDGTVYLDGAAGGYGLKELVSVESVAFGLASYTVRSSALDSTLFLSPDIRYASHREGGEGGDRLTGGSGVDRLFGRDGNDQLFGGSGNDLVHGGAGDDRLFGQAGNDRLFGAAGDDVLVDGLGNDRLSGGAGDDRFDFSSGFGGRDVVTDFDAGAEGDDMLILAAQLFRTADAALARFQQTGFDALLSWSGGSVVLEDVTIADLGVDDILLA
;
A
#
# COMPACT_ATOMS: atom_id res chain seq x y z
N MET A 1 4.04 3.09 9.68
CA MET A 1 4.73 1.75 9.76
C MET A 1 4.64 1.10 8.38
N ALA A 2 5.70 0.44 7.90
CA ALA A 2 5.65 -0.11 6.55
C ALA A 2 4.58 -1.22 6.43
N ILE A 3 3.97 -1.35 5.25
CA ILE A 3 2.82 -2.24 4.96
C ILE A 3 3.03 -3.71 5.36
N PHE A 4 4.28 -4.20 5.31
CA PHE A 4 4.63 -5.58 5.71
C PHE A 4 5.34 -5.69 7.05
N ASP A 5 5.30 -4.65 7.88
CA ASP A 5 5.74 -4.78 9.26
C ASP A 5 4.79 -5.69 10.02
N TYR A 6 5.35 -6.74 10.63
CA TYR A 6 4.63 -7.73 11.43
C TYR A 6 5.39 -7.99 12.72
N LYS A 7 4.68 -7.93 13.86
CA LYS A 7 5.25 -8.07 15.22
C LYS A 7 6.45 -7.14 15.48
N GLY A 8 6.42 -5.93 14.92
CA GLY A 8 7.44 -4.90 15.13
C GLY A 8 8.73 -5.09 14.33
N SER A 9 8.67 -5.81 13.21
CA SER A 9 9.80 -5.99 12.28
C SER A 9 9.35 -6.11 10.83
N ASP A 10 10.21 -5.67 9.91
CA ASP A 10 10.03 -5.89 8.46
C ASP A 10 9.93 -7.39 8.17
N ALA A 11 8.74 -7.83 7.76
CA ALA A 11 8.42 -9.21 7.47
C ALA A 11 8.18 -9.46 5.97
N ARG A 12 8.68 -8.60 5.07
CA ARG A 12 8.54 -8.78 3.60
C ARG A 12 8.82 -10.19 3.11
N ALA A 13 9.97 -10.73 3.52
CA ALA A 13 10.41 -12.05 3.10
C ALA A 13 9.51 -13.17 3.66
N ASP A 14 9.03 -13.01 4.89
CA ASP A 14 8.16 -13.96 5.56
C ASP A 14 6.75 -13.94 4.96
N VAL A 15 6.19 -12.76 4.66
CA VAL A 15 4.90 -12.60 3.96
C VAL A 15 4.97 -13.25 2.57
N ALA A 16 6.01 -12.95 1.78
CA ALA A 16 6.18 -13.55 0.45
C ALA A 16 6.39 -15.08 0.49
N GLU A 17 7.10 -15.59 1.50
CA GLU A 17 7.24 -17.03 1.71
C GLU A 17 5.90 -17.68 2.14
N ALA A 18 5.20 -17.08 3.09
CA ALA A 18 3.91 -17.55 3.58
C ALA A 18 2.85 -17.56 2.47
N PHE A 19 2.85 -16.58 1.58
CA PHE A 19 1.99 -16.54 0.39
C PHE A 19 2.33 -17.68 -0.57
N ARG A 20 3.62 -17.95 -0.81
CA ARG A 20 4.05 -19.10 -1.63
C ARG A 20 3.67 -20.46 -1.01
N LEU A 21 3.67 -20.57 0.31
CA LEU A 21 3.15 -21.75 1.02
C LEU A 21 1.63 -21.86 0.90
N ALA A 22 0.91 -20.75 1.02
CA ALA A 22 -0.54 -20.69 0.90
C ALA A 22 -1.02 -21.02 -0.51
N ARG A 23 -0.35 -20.54 -1.57
CA ARG A 23 -0.72 -20.90 -2.96
C ARG A 23 -0.44 -22.38 -3.28
N TYR A 24 0.60 -22.96 -2.67
CA TYR A 24 0.92 -24.38 -2.86
C TYR A 24 -0.21 -25.30 -2.37
N SER A 25 -0.98 -24.89 -1.35
CA SER A 25 -2.13 -25.64 -0.85
C SER A 25 -3.43 -25.47 -1.66
N GLN A 26 -3.41 -24.80 -2.83
CA GLN A 26 -4.63 -24.36 -3.55
C GLN A 26 -4.70 -24.80 -5.04
N ILE A 27 -3.61 -25.36 -5.59
CA ILE A 27 -3.34 -25.39 -7.05
C ILE A 27 -4.42 -26.10 -7.86
N GLU A 28 -4.86 -27.29 -7.44
CA GLU A 28 -5.79 -28.10 -8.26
C GLU A 28 -7.19 -27.48 -8.35
N ALA A 29 -7.52 -26.61 -7.40
CA ALA A 29 -8.84 -26.04 -7.25
C ALA A 29 -9.08 -24.78 -8.08
N PHE A 30 -8.11 -23.87 -8.07
CA PHE A 30 -8.26 -22.57 -8.73
C PHE A 30 -8.13 -22.68 -10.26
N GLY A 31 -7.37 -23.66 -10.77
CA GLY A 31 -7.40 -23.98 -12.20
C GLY A 31 -8.80 -24.43 -12.65
N ALA A 32 -9.43 -25.34 -11.91
CA ALA A 32 -10.78 -25.83 -12.20
C ALA A 32 -11.86 -24.75 -11.99
N LEU A 33 -11.73 -23.91 -10.96
CA LEU A 33 -12.63 -22.80 -10.68
C LEU A 33 -12.51 -21.69 -11.73
N GLY A 34 -11.29 -21.33 -12.13
CA GLY A 34 -11.02 -20.40 -13.21
C GLY A 34 -11.62 -20.88 -14.54
N ASP A 35 -11.40 -22.15 -14.91
CA ASP A 35 -12.02 -22.77 -16.08
C ASP A 35 -13.56 -22.74 -16.03
N ALA A 36 -14.15 -23.03 -14.86
CA ALA A 36 -15.60 -23.02 -14.66
C ALA A 36 -16.21 -21.61 -14.80
N LEU A 37 -15.48 -20.59 -14.38
CA LEU A 37 -15.89 -19.19 -14.45
C LEU A 37 -15.46 -18.49 -15.75
N GLY A 38 -14.71 -19.18 -16.61
CA GLY A 38 -14.19 -18.61 -17.87
C GLY A 38 -13.09 -17.57 -17.65
N ILE A 39 -12.43 -17.61 -16.49
CA ILE A 39 -11.29 -16.75 -16.15
C ILE A 39 -10.04 -17.41 -16.74
N VAL A 40 -9.38 -16.71 -17.64
CA VAL A 40 -8.12 -17.18 -18.24
C VAL A 40 -7.03 -17.07 -17.17
N THR A 41 -6.75 -18.17 -16.49
CA THR A 41 -5.54 -18.30 -15.67
C THR A 41 -4.34 -18.42 -16.61
N ARG A 42 -3.15 -17.96 -16.20
CA ARG A 42 -1.92 -18.25 -16.95
C ARG A 42 -1.67 -19.75 -16.87
N SER A 43 -2.20 -20.49 -17.83
CA SER A 43 -2.07 -21.95 -17.88
C SER A 43 -0.60 -22.31 -18.09
N GLY A 44 0.09 -22.78 -17.05
CA GLY A 44 1.49 -23.20 -17.15
C GLY A 44 2.34 -23.02 -15.90
N ASP A 45 1.88 -22.25 -14.91
CA ASP A 45 2.63 -22.06 -13.68
C ASP A 45 2.42 -23.26 -12.76
N ASP A 46 3.32 -24.25 -12.87
CA ASP A 46 3.53 -25.22 -11.79
C ASP A 46 4.00 -24.41 -10.57
N LEU A 47 3.07 -24.10 -9.66
CA LEU A 47 3.37 -23.44 -8.39
C LEU A 47 4.08 -24.46 -7.50
N GLY A 48 5.30 -24.82 -7.87
CA GLY A 48 6.08 -25.85 -7.20
C GLY A 48 6.25 -25.54 -5.72
N ILE A 49 6.59 -26.58 -4.96
CA ILE A 49 6.88 -26.43 -3.55
C ILE A 49 7.93 -25.32 -3.32
N PRO A 50 7.70 -24.38 -2.38
CA PRO A 50 8.65 -23.29 -2.15
C PRO A 50 10.06 -23.81 -1.85
N ALA A 51 11.08 -23.07 -2.30
CA ALA A 51 12.46 -23.50 -2.18
C ALA A 51 12.84 -23.79 -0.71
N GLY A 52 13.50 -24.93 -0.47
CA GLY A 52 13.88 -25.37 0.86
C GLY A 52 12.79 -26.13 1.63
N TRP A 53 11.53 -26.08 1.17
CA TRP A 53 10.43 -26.81 1.79
C TRP A 53 10.24 -28.21 1.18
N ARG A 54 9.75 -29.13 2.00
CA ARG A 54 9.23 -30.44 1.57
C ARG A 54 7.95 -30.79 2.33
N GLU A 55 7.08 -31.58 1.72
CA GLU A 55 5.93 -32.14 2.44
C GLU A 55 6.39 -33.10 3.56
N LEU A 56 5.70 -33.04 4.70
CA LEU A 56 5.83 -34.01 5.78
C LEU A 56 4.79 -35.11 5.61
N THR A 57 5.23 -36.36 5.68
CA THR A 57 4.33 -37.50 5.47
C THR A 57 3.49 -37.80 6.72
N ALA A 58 2.32 -38.42 6.54
CA ALA A 58 1.51 -38.91 7.67
C ALA A 58 2.31 -39.86 8.58
N ALA A 59 3.22 -40.67 8.02
CA ALA A 59 4.09 -41.55 8.80
C ALA A 59 5.07 -40.78 9.69
N GLU A 60 5.63 -39.67 9.20
CA GLU A 60 6.52 -38.80 10.00
C GLU A 60 5.76 -38.12 11.13
N LEU A 61 4.52 -37.67 10.88
CA LEU A 61 3.67 -37.02 11.88
C LEU A 61 2.98 -38.02 12.82
N GLY A 62 3.05 -39.33 12.56
CA GLY A 62 2.33 -40.33 13.34
C GLY A 62 0.81 -40.33 13.13
N VAL A 63 0.36 -39.82 11.97
CA VAL A 63 -1.04 -39.73 11.55
C VAL A 63 -1.41 -40.92 10.66
N SER A 64 -2.69 -41.32 10.68
CA SER A 64 -3.21 -42.38 9.81
C SER A 64 -3.13 -41.98 8.33
N ALA A 65 -2.57 -42.85 7.48
CA ALA A 65 -2.56 -42.64 6.02
C ALA A 65 -3.97 -42.52 5.41
N ALA A 66 -5.01 -43.01 6.10
CA ALA A 66 -6.40 -42.85 5.66
C ALA A 66 -6.93 -41.41 5.79
N LYS A 67 -6.14 -40.51 6.42
CA LYS A 67 -6.42 -39.08 6.52
C LYS A 67 -5.71 -38.25 5.46
N VAL A 68 -4.98 -38.90 4.55
CA VAL A 68 -4.33 -38.24 3.42
C VAL A 68 -5.04 -38.66 2.14
N ASP A 69 -5.40 -37.69 1.29
CA ASP A 69 -5.99 -37.97 -0.01
C ASP A 69 -4.93 -38.32 -1.07
N ALA A 70 -5.36 -38.44 -2.33
CA ALA A 70 -4.48 -38.86 -3.43
C ALA A 70 -3.40 -37.82 -3.74
N ASP A 71 -3.65 -36.55 -3.42
CA ASP A 71 -2.85 -35.39 -3.79
C ASP A 71 -2.01 -34.90 -2.59
N GLY A 72 -1.99 -35.69 -1.52
CA GLY A 72 -1.15 -35.50 -0.36
C GLY A 72 -1.71 -34.51 0.67
N PHE A 73 -2.96 -34.09 0.55
CA PHE A 73 -3.60 -33.24 1.56
C PHE A 73 -4.07 -34.06 2.75
N PHE A 74 -3.85 -33.52 3.95
CA PHE A 74 -4.52 -34.01 5.14
C PHE A 74 -5.96 -33.51 5.15
N THR A 75 -6.89 -34.41 5.43
CA THR A 75 -8.33 -34.15 5.46
C THR A 75 -8.86 -33.94 6.87
N GLY A 76 -10.01 -33.29 7.01
CA GLY A 76 -10.70 -33.15 8.29
C GLY A 76 -11.02 -34.48 8.99
N ALA A 77 -11.23 -34.42 10.31
CA ALA A 77 -11.59 -35.56 11.14
C ALA A 77 -12.90 -36.23 10.68
N THR A 78 -13.87 -35.44 10.24
CA THR A 78 -15.21 -35.85 9.80
C THR A 78 -15.55 -35.38 8.39
N SER A 79 -14.93 -34.30 7.91
CA SER A 79 -15.15 -33.77 6.55
C SER A 79 -13.93 -33.94 5.64
N PRO A 80 -14.07 -34.53 4.43
CA PRO A 80 -13.01 -34.56 3.44
C PRO A 80 -12.82 -33.22 2.72
N ALA A 81 -13.74 -32.26 2.88
CA ALA A 81 -13.68 -30.93 2.27
C ALA A 81 -12.63 -30.03 2.95
N ALA A 82 -12.46 -30.17 4.27
CA ALA A 82 -11.41 -29.47 4.97
C ALA A 82 -10.07 -30.10 4.60
N GLN A 83 -9.15 -29.30 4.02
CA GLN A 83 -7.85 -29.77 3.53
C GLN A 83 -6.69 -28.89 4.02
N THR A 84 -5.53 -29.50 4.25
CA THR A 84 -4.31 -28.79 4.63
C THR A 84 -3.06 -29.57 4.21
N LYS A 85 -1.97 -28.85 3.94
CA LYS A 85 -0.63 -29.43 3.78
C LYS A 85 0.24 -29.07 4.98
N VAL A 86 1.07 -30.01 5.40
CA VAL A 86 2.09 -29.79 6.43
C VAL A 86 3.46 -29.94 5.77
N LEU A 87 4.29 -28.91 5.89
CA LEU A 87 5.61 -28.85 5.25
C LEU A 87 6.70 -28.63 6.29
N GLY A 88 7.93 -29.01 5.95
CA GLY A 88 9.11 -28.72 6.76
C GLY A 88 10.21 -28.09 5.93
N PHE A 89 10.79 -27.00 6.43
CA PHE A 89 11.95 -26.34 5.84
C PHE A 89 13.22 -27.09 6.20
N VAL A 90 13.98 -27.50 5.19
CA VAL A 90 15.23 -28.24 5.35
C VAL A 90 16.41 -27.28 5.37
N GLY A 91 16.98 -27.09 6.55
CA GLY A 91 18.17 -26.26 6.75
C GLY A 91 19.42 -26.82 6.06
N ALA A 92 20.49 -26.02 6.03
CA ALA A 92 21.76 -26.40 5.40
C ALA A 92 22.40 -27.67 6.02
N ASN A 93 22.05 -28.00 7.26
CA ASN A 93 22.48 -29.19 7.98
C ASN A 93 21.63 -30.46 7.65
N GLY A 94 20.62 -30.32 6.79
CA GLY A 94 19.68 -31.38 6.42
C GLY A 94 18.61 -31.71 7.47
N GLN A 95 18.51 -30.93 8.55
CA GLN A 95 17.47 -31.03 9.57
C GLN A 95 16.29 -30.12 9.24
N ILE A 96 15.15 -30.41 9.86
CA ILE A 96 13.98 -29.53 9.79
C ILE A 96 14.19 -28.39 10.78
N GLU A 97 14.15 -27.16 10.28
CA GLU A 97 14.36 -25.93 11.07
C GLU A 97 13.07 -25.12 11.25
N ARG A 98 12.10 -25.26 10.34
CA ARG A 98 10.77 -24.65 10.45
C ARG A 98 9.70 -25.64 9.97
N VAL A 99 8.48 -25.47 10.45
CA VAL A 99 7.30 -26.23 10.01
C VAL A 99 6.24 -25.27 9.49
N SER A 100 5.55 -25.65 8.43
CA SER A 100 4.44 -24.88 7.89
C SER A 100 3.15 -25.70 7.95
N ILE A 101 2.07 -25.05 8.35
CA ILE A 101 0.70 -25.56 8.25
C ILE A 101 -0.03 -24.65 7.28
N ALA A 102 -0.21 -25.13 6.05
CA ALA A 102 -0.85 -24.38 4.97
C ALA A 102 -2.28 -24.89 4.77
N PHE A 103 -3.29 -24.11 5.17
CA PHE A 103 -4.69 -24.46 4.96
C PHE A 103 -5.09 -24.24 3.50
N ALA A 104 -5.89 -25.15 2.98
CA ALA A 104 -6.49 -25.01 1.68
C ALA A 104 -7.78 -24.18 1.77
N GLY A 105 -8.09 -23.49 0.68
CA GLY A 105 -9.32 -22.74 0.50
C GLY A 105 -10.42 -23.66 0.00
N THR A 106 -11.28 -23.13 -0.87
CA THR A 106 -12.28 -23.93 -1.57
C THR A 106 -11.58 -24.76 -2.63
N ASN A 107 -11.25 -26.01 -2.29
CA ASN A 107 -10.57 -26.91 -3.20
C ASN A 107 -11.52 -27.72 -4.10
N ASN A 108 -12.82 -27.64 -3.81
CA ASN A 108 -13.86 -28.35 -4.53
C ASN A 108 -15.14 -27.50 -4.57
N LEU A 109 -15.90 -27.55 -5.68
CA LEU A 109 -17.25 -26.96 -5.73
C LEU A 109 -18.20 -27.56 -4.68
N ASN A 110 -17.88 -28.71 -4.10
CA ASN A 110 -18.58 -29.31 -2.97
C ASN A 110 -18.34 -28.58 -1.63
N ASP A 111 -17.42 -27.61 -1.56
CA ASP A 111 -17.17 -26.83 -0.35
C ASP A 111 -18.12 -25.62 -0.29
N LEU A 112 -18.76 -25.21 -1.40
CA LEU A 112 -19.75 -24.12 -1.43
C LEU A 112 -20.92 -24.30 -0.43
N PRO A 113 -21.53 -25.49 -0.31
CA PRO A 113 -22.58 -25.75 0.68
C PRO A 113 -22.11 -25.65 2.14
N ASP A 114 -20.82 -25.92 2.39
CA ASP A 114 -20.22 -25.92 3.73
C ASP A 114 -19.43 -24.61 4.00
N TYR A 115 -19.28 -23.73 3.01
CA TYR A 115 -18.43 -22.53 3.04
C TYR A 115 -18.61 -21.68 4.29
N LEU A 116 -19.87 -21.35 4.62
CA LEU A 116 -20.21 -20.58 5.82
C LEU A 116 -19.93 -21.37 7.11
N ALA A 117 -20.26 -22.67 7.13
CA ALA A 117 -20.01 -23.53 8.29
C ALA A 117 -18.52 -23.79 8.55
N LEU A 118 -17.68 -23.67 7.51
CA LEU A 118 -16.23 -23.77 7.58
C LEU A 118 -15.62 -22.44 8.03
N ALA A 119 -16.17 -21.30 7.61
CA ALA A 119 -15.74 -19.97 8.07
C ALA A 119 -16.13 -19.66 9.54
N GLU A 120 -17.09 -20.38 10.14
CA GLU A 120 -17.60 -20.11 11.50
C GLU A 120 -16.90 -20.90 12.64
N GLY A 121 -15.72 -21.49 12.41
CA GLY A 121 -14.91 -22.08 13.49
C GLY A 121 -14.87 -23.62 13.58
N ARG A 122 -15.67 -24.34 12.78
CA ARG A 122 -15.57 -25.82 12.71
C ARG A 122 -14.29 -26.29 12.03
N TYR A 123 -13.70 -25.47 11.17
CA TYR A 123 -12.55 -25.85 10.35
C TYR A 123 -11.35 -26.29 11.19
N ILE A 124 -11.00 -25.53 12.23
CA ILE A 124 -9.87 -25.85 13.10
C ILE A 124 -10.14 -27.06 13.99
N GLU A 125 -11.40 -27.30 14.37
CA GLU A 125 -11.78 -28.50 15.13
C GLU A 125 -11.61 -29.79 14.31
N GLU A 126 -11.85 -29.74 13.00
CA GLU A 126 -11.60 -30.85 12.07
C GLU A 126 -10.12 -31.27 12.03
N PHE A 127 -9.20 -30.34 12.34
CA PHE A 127 -7.75 -30.56 12.29
C PHE A 127 -7.08 -30.78 13.65
N ARG A 128 -7.81 -30.80 14.78
CA ARG A 128 -7.22 -31.01 16.12
C ARG A 128 -6.22 -32.17 16.17
N TYR A 129 -6.59 -33.31 15.59
CA TYR A 129 -5.74 -34.50 15.55
C TYR A 129 -4.40 -34.27 14.83
N LEU A 130 -4.41 -33.43 13.79
CA LEU A 130 -3.24 -33.10 12.98
C LEU A 130 -2.42 -32.00 13.64
N LEU A 131 -3.06 -30.97 14.19
CA LEU A 131 -2.39 -29.88 14.89
C LEU A 131 -1.66 -30.40 16.14
N ASP A 132 -2.24 -31.34 16.90
CA ASP A 132 -1.55 -31.99 18.02
C ASP A 132 -0.34 -32.82 17.54
N ALA A 133 -0.49 -33.51 16.40
CA ALA A 133 0.58 -34.32 15.81
C ALA A 133 1.74 -33.48 15.25
N ALA A 134 1.43 -32.37 14.58
CA ALA A 134 2.41 -31.43 14.06
C ALA A 134 3.18 -30.75 15.20
N ALA A 135 2.50 -30.33 16.28
CA ALA A 135 3.17 -29.77 17.46
C ALA A 135 4.12 -30.79 18.11
N ALA A 136 3.67 -32.05 18.25
CA ALA A 136 4.51 -33.13 18.79
C ALA A 136 5.73 -33.42 17.89
N TYR A 137 5.54 -33.39 16.56
CA TYR A 137 6.64 -33.52 15.60
C TYR A 137 7.66 -32.38 15.73
N SER A 138 7.19 -31.13 15.71
CA SER A 138 8.01 -29.93 15.85
C SER A 138 8.80 -29.94 17.17
N ALA A 139 8.14 -30.19 18.29
CA ALA A 139 8.79 -30.34 19.59
C ALA A 139 9.82 -31.49 19.59
N GLY A 140 9.53 -32.59 18.91
CA GLY A 140 10.46 -33.72 18.72
C GLY A 140 11.70 -33.37 17.89
N LYS A 141 11.64 -32.31 17.08
CA LYS A 141 12.78 -31.72 16.36
C LYS A 141 13.50 -30.62 17.13
N GLY A 142 13.01 -30.27 18.33
CA GLY A 142 13.54 -29.18 19.14
C GLY A 142 13.02 -27.79 18.74
N LEU A 143 11.95 -27.74 17.94
CA LEU A 143 11.30 -26.51 17.50
C LEU A 143 10.23 -26.06 18.51
N ALA A 144 10.03 -24.75 18.59
CA ALA A 144 8.99 -24.09 19.37
C ALA A 144 7.87 -23.54 18.46
N GLY A 145 6.85 -22.93 19.06
CA GLY A 145 5.74 -22.31 18.32
C GLY A 145 6.18 -21.28 17.30
N GLY A 146 7.17 -20.44 17.66
CA GLY A 146 7.73 -19.42 16.76
C GLY A 146 8.54 -19.96 15.58
N ASP A 147 8.77 -21.28 15.51
CA ASP A 147 9.36 -21.93 14.33
C ASP A 147 8.27 -22.49 13.39
N VAL A 148 7.00 -22.18 13.67
CA VAL A 148 5.84 -22.60 12.87
C VAL A 148 5.23 -21.41 12.14
N VAL A 149 5.09 -21.56 10.84
CA VAL A 149 4.35 -20.65 9.96
C VAL A 149 2.99 -21.25 9.64
N VAL A 150 1.93 -20.51 9.90
CA VAL A 150 0.56 -20.87 9.56
C VAL A 150 0.10 -19.93 8.46
N SER A 151 -0.32 -20.48 7.32
CA SER A 151 -0.79 -19.67 6.20
C SER A 151 -1.99 -20.28 5.48
N GLY A 152 -2.69 -19.46 4.71
CA GLY A 152 -3.83 -19.91 3.93
C GLY A 152 -4.39 -18.80 3.04
N TYR A 153 -5.02 -19.20 1.96
CA TYR A 153 -5.67 -18.30 1.00
C TYR A 153 -7.18 -18.58 0.97
N SER A 154 -8.01 -17.55 0.82
CA SER A 154 -9.48 -17.68 0.77
C SER A 154 -10.02 -18.28 2.08
N LEU A 155 -10.85 -19.32 2.02
CA LEU A 155 -11.30 -20.08 3.20
C LEU A 155 -10.13 -20.64 4.04
N GLY A 156 -8.97 -20.87 3.43
CA GLY A 156 -7.74 -21.20 4.16
C GLY A 156 -7.26 -20.03 5.01
N GLY A 157 -7.38 -18.80 4.53
CA GLY A 157 -7.13 -17.57 5.29
C GLY A 157 -8.10 -17.42 6.48
N ALA A 158 -9.37 -17.79 6.30
CA ALA A 158 -10.32 -17.83 7.43
C ALA A 158 -9.86 -18.83 8.50
N ALA A 159 -9.38 -20.01 8.08
CA ALA A 159 -8.82 -20.99 9.00
C ALA A 159 -7.60 -20.46 9.77
N VAL A 160 -6.74 -19.65 9.13
CA VAL A 160 -5.61 -18.98 9.81
C VAL A 160 -6.12 -18.07 10.94
N ASN A 161 -7.09 -17.20 10.65
CA ASN A 161 -7.66 -16.26 11.62
C ASN A 161 -8.31 -16.99 12.82
N ILE A 162 -9.14 -17.99 12.53
CA ILE A 162 -9.78 -18.85 13.56
C ILE A 162 -8.73 -19.61 14.38
N PHE A 163 -7.63 -20.05 13.75
CA PHE A 163 -6.55 -20.73 14.46
C PHE A 163 -5.82 -19.77 15.39
N ALA A 164 -5.48 -18.58 14.92
CA ALA A 164 -4.79 -17.57 15.71
C ALA A 164 -5.55 -17.20 16.98
N GLU A 165 -6.86 -16.92 16.87
CA GLU A 165 -7.76 -16.63 17.99
C GLU A 165 -7.68 -17.71 19.10
N ARG A 166 -7.46 -18.97 18.70
CA ARG A 166 -7.52 -20.14 19.57
C ARG A 166 -6.16 -20.83 19.78
N ALA A 167 -5.07 -20.20 19.35
CA ALA A 167 -3.74 -20.80 19.34
C ALA A 167 -3.28 -21.22 20.74
N GLY A 168 -3.69 -20.47 21.78
CA GLY A 168 -3.44 -20.79 23.19
C GLY A 168 -4.15 -22.05 23.71
N GLU A 169 -5.22 -22.51 23.05
CA GLU A 169 -6.01 -23.67 23.44
C GLU A 169 -5.59 -24.96 22.72
N ILE A 170 -4.81 -24.85 21.64
CA ILE A 170 -4.47 -25.95 20.75
C ILE A 170 -3.10 -26.52 21.10
N ALA A 171 -2.98 -27.86 21.13
CA ALA A 171 -1.75 -28.57 21.49
C ALA A 171 -1.11 -28.07 22.81
N GLY A 172 -1.93 -27.67 23.78
CA GLY A 172 -1.45 -27.13 25.06
C GLY A 172 -0.82 -25.74 24.97
N GLY A 173 -1.18 -24.94 23.96
CA GLY A 173 -0.67 -23.58 23.74
C GLY A 173 0.64 -23.53 22.95
N PHE A 174 1.02 -24.63 22.28
CA PHE A 174 2.26 -24.69 21.49
C PHE A 174 2.34 -23.61 20.41
N TYR A 175 1.20 -23.27 19.81
CA TYR A 175 1.11 -22.34 18.68
C TYR A 175 0.94 -20.87 19.07
N ALA A 176 0.93 -20.54 20.36
CA ALA A 176 0.66 -19.19 20.84
C ALA A 176 1.67 -18.13 20.36
N THR A 177 2.84 -18.54 19.89
CA THR A 177 3.88 -17.64 19.35
C THR A 177 4.16 -17.89 17.88
N SER A 178 3.33 -18.68 17.20
CA SER A 178 3.49 -18.95 15.76
C SER A 178 3.23 -17.71 14.92
N ASP A 179 3.70 -17.74 13.68
CA ASP A 179 3.44 -16.67 12.72
C ASP A 179 2.22 -17.04 11.87
N PHE A 180 1.26 -16.11 11.79
CA PHE A 180 -0.04 -16.34 11.15
C PHE A 180 -0.22 -15.33 10.01
N PHE A 181 -0.38 -15.85 8.79
CA PHE A 181 -0.55 -15.05 7.58
C PHE A 181 -1.82 -15.46 6.84
N GLY A 182 -2.85 -14.61 6.89
CA GLY A 182 -4.14 -14.83 6.23
C GLY A 182 -4.21 -14.07 4.91
N PHE A 183 -4.43 -14.77 3.80
CA PHE A 183 -4.48 -14.16 2.47
C PHE A 183 -5.89 -14.24 1.87
N SER A 184 -6.40 -13.13 1.33
CA SER A 184 -7.77 -13.01 0.80
C SER A 184 -8.80 -13.65 1.74
N SER A 185 -8.62 -13.44 3.05
CA SER A 185 -9.45 -14.05 4.08
C SER A 185 -10.83 -13.40 4.12
N PRO A 186 -11.93 -14.18 4.14
CA PRO A 186 -13.26 -13.61 4.33
C PRO A 186 -13.53 -13.15 5.76
N THR A 187 -12.82 -13.71 6.74
CA THR A 187 -12.94 -13.33 8.17
C THR A 187 -11.63 -12.76 8.67
N ILE A 188 -11.68 -11.70 9.47
CA ILE A 188 -10.50 -11.06 10.07
C ILE A 188 -10.53 -11.27 11.58
N PHE A 189 -9.43 -11.79 12.15
CA PHE A 189 -9.18 -11.71 13.58
C PHE A 189 -8.37 -10.43 13.81
N ASP A 190 -9.07 -9.38 14.22
CA ASP A 190 -8.52 -8.02 14.19
C ASP A 190 -7.61 -7.71 15.40
N ASP A 191 -6.42 -8.28 15.35
CA ASP A 191 -5.33 -8.10 16.33
C ASP A 191 -3.97 -8.29 15.64
N GLU A 192 -2.91 -7.75 16.22
CA GLU A 192 -1.53 -7.84 15.69
C GLU A 192 -0.99 -9.28 15.59
N THR A 193 -1.72 -10.27 16.10
CA THR A 193 -1.37 -11.69 16.02
C THR A 193 -1.37 -12.21 14.57
N VAL A 194 -2.26 -11.74 13.70
CA VAL A 194 -2.40 -12.20 12.31
C VAL A 194 -2.07 -11.06 11.36
N PHE A 195 -1.22 -11.34 10.37
CA PHE A 195 -1.08 -10.44 9.24
C PHE A 195 -2.09 -10.83 8.16
N ASN A 196 -3.11 -10.00 7.96
CA ASN A 196 -4.11 -10.19 6.90
C ASN A 196 -3.78 -9.35 5.67
N TYR A 197 -3.97 -9.95 4.50
CA TYR A 197 -3.58 -9.34 3.23
C TYR A 197 -4.51 -9.77 2.10
N GLY A 198 -5.05 -8.82 1.34
CA GLY A 198 -5.91 -9.09 0.20
C GLY A 198 -6.11 -7.84 -0.65
N ALA A 199 -6.82 -7.98 -1.77
CA ALA A 199 -7.19 -6.83 -2.59
C ALA A 199 -8.59 -6.33 -2.23
N GLU A 200 -8.83 -5.03 -2.18
CA GLU A 200 -10.16 -4.44 -1.98
C GLU A 200 -11.17 -4.89 -3.05
N ASN A 201 -10.69 -5.10 -4.28
CA ASN A 201 -11.49 -5.55 -5.39
C ASN A 201 -11.67 -7.10 -5.45
N ASP A 202 -11.19 -7.83 -4.43
CA ASP A 202 -11.48 -9.23 -4.18
C ASP A 202 -12.75 -9.39 -3.35
N VAL A 203 -13.84 -9.89 -3.96
CA VAL A 203 -15.14 -10.09 -3.27
C VAL A 203 -15.16 -11.11 -2.14
N VAL A 204 -14.09 -11.89 -1.98
CA VAL A 204 -13.97 -12.82 -0.86
C VAL A 204 -13.31 -12.13 0.32
N TYR A 205 -12.39 -11.20 0.08
CA TYR A 205 -11.63 -10.56 1.14
C TYR A 205 -12.56 -9.73 2.03
N ARG A 206 -12.43 -9.91 3.36
CA ARG A 206 -13.18 -9.19 4.42
C ARG A 206 -14.71 -9.34 4.41
N VAL A 207 -15.28 -10.13 3.50
CA VAL A 207 -16.74 -10.18 3.26
C VAL A 207 -17.60 -10.67 4.43
N ILE A 208 -17.03 -11.42 5.39
CA ILE A 208 -17.72 -11.87 6.60
C ILE A 208 -17.47 -10.89 7.76
N GLY A 209 -16.36 -10.15 7.74
CA GLY A 209 -15.97 -9.20 8.78
C GLY A 209 -15.21 -9.86 9.95
N ASP A 210 -15.41 -9.33 11.15
CA ASP A 210 -14.72 -9.79 12.35
C ASP A 210 -15.11 -11.25 12.71
N SER A 211 -14.12 -11.99 13.18
CA SER A 211 -14.19 -13.38 13.62
C SER A 211 -15.00 -13.65 14.89
N ASP A 212 -15.69 -12.65 15.46
CA ASP A 212 -16.41 -12.70 16.75
C ASP A 212 -17.56 -13.74 16.86
N GLY A 213 -17.82 -14.48 15.79
CA GLY A 213 -18.78 -15.57 15.72
C GLY A 213 -20.23 -15.11 15.50
N SER A 214 -20.47 -13.84 15.16
CA SER A 214 -21.82 -13.26 15.04
C SER A 214 -22.39 -13.22 13.61
N VAL A 215 -22.35 -14.32 12.85
CA VAL A 215 -23.04 -14.38 11.55
C VAL A 215 -24.55 -14.63 11.73
N SER A 216 -25.29 -13.68 12.33
CA SER A 216 -26.76 -13.77 12.41
C SER A 216 -27.52 -12.61 11.74
N GLU A 217 -26.84 -11.52 11.38
CA GLU A 217 -27.37 -10.46 10.49
C GLU A 217 -26.53 -10.26 9.22
N GLY A 218 -25.22 -10.58 9.25
CA GLY A 218 -24.26 -10.35 8.16
C GLY A 218 -24.41 -11.17 6.86
N LEU A 219 -25.31 -12.15 6.76
CA LEU A 219 -25.48 -12.92 5.51
C LEU A 219 -26.20 -12.13 4.40
N LEU A 220 -26.99 -11.11 4.77
CA LEU A 220 -27.61 -10.19 3.82
C LEU A 220 -26.69 -9.03 3.44
N GLU A 221 -25.75 -8.67 4.32
CA GLU A 221 -24.68 -7.68 4.11
C GLU A 221 -23.50 -8.28 3.34
N ALA A 222 -23.10 -9.54 3.56
CA ALA A 222 -22.12 -10.27 2.74
C ALA A 222 -22.53 -10.46 1.25
N LEU A 223 -23.77 -10.10 0.91
CA LEU A 223 -24.25 -10.00 -0.48
C LEU A 223 -23.94 -8.65 -1.15
N ILE A 224 -23.56 -7.65 -0.35
CA ILE A 224 -23.26 -6.26 -0.70
C ILE A 224 -22.02 -5.85 0.12
N ASN A 225 -20.84 -6.10 -0.44
CA ASN A 225 -19.54 -5.75 0.15
C ASN A 225 -19.51 -4.25 0.46
N GLU A 226 -19.47 -3.92 1.74
CA GLU A 226 -18.95 -2.65 2.22
C GLU A 226 -17.44 -2.86 2.41
N ASP A 227 -16.65 -1.90 1.93
CA ASP A 227 -15.20 -1.86 2.15
C ASP A 227 -14.98 -1.58 3.63
N ASN A 228 -14.56 -2.59 4.39
CA ASN A 228 -14.45 -2.53 5.85
C ASN A 228 -12.98 -2.52 6.25
N GLU A 229 -12.47 -1.45 6.84
CA GLU A 229 -11.07 -1.38 7.29
C GLU A 229 -10.87 -2.10 8.63
N PHE A 230 -9.73 -2.79 8.77
CA PHE A 230 -9.31 -3.44 10.02
C PHE A 230 -7.84 -3.14 10.32
N LEU A 231 -7.51 -2.99 11.61
CA LEU A 231 -6.15 -2.61 12.06
C LEU A 231 -5.09 -3.65 11.67
N SER A 232 -5.48 -4.92 11.63
CA SER A 232 -4.60 -6.06 11.33
C SER A 232 -4.39 -6.36 9.84
N SER A 233 -4.97 -5.55 8.93
CA SER A 233 -4.94 -5.82 7.50
C SER A 233 -4.44 -4.66 6.65
N ALA A 234 -3.80 -5.01 5.53
CA ALA A 234 -3.57 -4.07 4.43
C ALA A 234 -4.77 -4.10 3.48
N ASP A 235 -5.57 -3.04 3.50
CA ASP A 235 -6.94 -3.08 2.98
C ASP A 235 -7.15 -2.35 1.65
N ASN A 236 -6.29 -1.38 1.33
CA ASN A 236 -6.43 -0.46 0.21
C ASN A 236 -5.60 -0.89 -1.02
N ILE A 237 -5.44 -2.20 -1.22
CA ILE A 237 -4.70 -2.77 -2.36
C ILE A 237 -5.64 -3.08 -3.52
N VAL A 238 -5.34 -2.57 -4.70
CA VAL A 238 -6.10 -2.80 -5.93
C VAL A 238 -5.32 -3.69 -6.91
N PHE A 239 -5.95 -4.78 -7.36
CA PHE A 239 -5.44 -5.54 -8.50
C PHE A 239 -6.00 -4.99 -9.81
N PHE A 240 -5.21 -4.18 -10.52
CA PHE A 240 -5.60 -3.53 -11.77
C PHE A 240 -5.46 -4.49 -12.96
N ASN A 241 -6.37 -5.46 -13.05
CA ASN A 241 -6.43 -6.45 -14.13
C ASN A 241 -7.31 -5.98 -15.32
N ASP A 242 -7.34 -6.78 -16.39
CA ASP A 242 -8.10 -6.48 -17.61
C ASP A 242 -9.59 -6.20 -17.37
N LEU A 243 -10.17 -6.86 -16.36
CA LEU A 243 -11.57 -6.67 -16.00
C LEU A 243 -11.75 -5.35 -15.25
N TYR A 244 -10.83 -5.03 -14.33
CA TYR A 244 -10.84 -3.79 -13.55
C TYR A 244 -10.65 -2.57 -14.44
N ALA A 245 -9.80 -2.68 -15.44
CA ALA A 245 -9.60 -1.67 -16.46
C ALA A 245 -10.82 -1.44 -17.38
N SER A 246 -11.76 -2.38 -17.46
CA SER A 246 -12.83 -2.31 -18.45
C SER A 246 -13.97 -1.40 -17.97
N PRO A 247 -14.29 -0.31 -18.71
CA PRO A 247 -15.40 0.58 -18.37
C PRO A 247 -16.77 -0.07 -18.58
N LEU A 248 -16.81 -1.25 -19.21
CA LEU A 248 -18.01 -2.05 -19.45
C LEU A 248 -18.12 -3.21 -18.45
N SER A 249 -17.14 -3.38 -17.57
CA SER A 249 -17.18 -4.43 -16.56
C SER A 249 -18.34 -4.16 -15.59
N PRO A 250 -19.19 -5.15 -15.30
CA PRO A 250 -20.26 -5.02 -14.33
C PRO A 250 -19.68 -5.08 -12.92
N TYR A 251 -18.99 -4.03 -12.50
CA TYR A 251 -18.82 -3.71 -11.08
C TYR A 251 -20.16 -3.23 -10.53
N GLY A 252 -21.16 -4.13 -10.55
CA GLY A 252 -22.30 -4.04 -9.63
C GLY A 252 -21.80 -4.24 -8.20
N PRO A 253 -22.68 -4.18 -7.17
CA PRO A 253 -22.24 -4.32 -5.78
C PRO A 253 -21.31 -5.53 -5.66
N PHE A 254 -20.09 -5.28 -5.16
CA PHE A 254 -19.13 -6.33 -4.83
C PHE A 254 -19.86 -7.28 -3.87
N GLY A 255 -19.71 -8.57 -4.09
CA GLY A 255 -20.47 -9.55 -3.32
C GLY A 255 -20.16 -10.91 -3.88
N ILE A 256 -20.13 -11.91 -3.01
CA ILE A 256 -19.70 -13.26 -3.36
C ILE A 256 -20.57 -13.90 -4.47
N LEU A 257 -21.77 -13.37 -4.72
CA LEU A 257 -22.67 -13.79 -5.82
C LEU A 257 -22.35 -13.12 -7.18
N ASN A 258 -21.51 -12.09 -7.22
CA ASN A 258 -21.01 -11.50 -8.47
C ASN A 258 -19.86 -12.36 -9.05
N LEU A 259 -20.22 -13.55 -9.53
CA LEU A 259 -19.30 -14.60 -9.98
C LEU A 259 -18.37 -14.18 -11.13
N PHE A 260 -18.74 -13.18 -11.93
CA PHE A 260 -17.98 -12.77 -13.12
C PHE A 260 -17.15 -11.52 -12.90
N GLY A 261 -17.62 -10.58 -12.06
CA GLY A 261 -16.90 -9.33 -11.76
C GLY A 261 -15.86 -9.50 -10.65
N GLY A 262 -16.32 -9.95 -9.49
CA GLY A 262 -15.56 -9.89 -8.25
C GLY A 262 -14.56 -11.02 -8.03
N TRP A 263 -14.89 -12.22 -8.50
CA TRP A 263 -14.02 -13.39 -8.35
C TRP A 263 -12.78 -13.34 -9.24
N ASN A 264 -12.71 -12.38 -10.17
CA ASN A 264 -11.56 -12.25 -11.05
C ASN A 264 -10.30 -11.89 -10.26
N ALA A 265 -10.35 -10.86 -9.41
CA ALA A 265 -9.24 -10.49 -8.53
C ALA A 265 -8.89 -11.62 -7.54
N HIS A 266 -9.90 -12.31 -7.00
CA HIS A 266 -9.69 -13.47 -6.13
C HIS A 266 -8.92 -14.60 -6.82
N ILE A 267 -9.16 -14.83 -8.11
CA ILE A 267 -8.56 -15.94 -8.84
C ILE A 267 -7.24 -15.52 -9.49
N THR A 268 -7.08 -14.28 -9.95
CA THR A 268 -5.82 -13.80 -10.51
C THR A 268 -4.80 -13.52 -9.43
N GLY A 269 -5.24 -13.00 -8.28
CA GLY A 269 -4.39 -12.63 -7.14
C GLY A 269 -3.50 -13.76 -6.64
N ILE A 270 -3.99 -15.00 -6.60
CA ILE A 270 -3.20 -16.16 -6.15
C ILE A 270 -1.98 -16.47 -7.01
N PHE A 271 -1.96 -16.01 -8.27
CA PHE A 271 -0.87 -16.23 -9.21
C PHE A 271 0.16 -15.10 -9.22
N GLU A 272 -0.09 -14.01 -8.49
CA GLU A 272 0.74 -12.81 -8.52
C GLU A 272 1.46 -12.64 -7.18
N GLU A 273 2.79 -12.53 -7.21
CA GLU A 273 3.62 -12.34 -6.00
C GLU A 273 3.60 -10.86 -5.57
N THR A 274 2.42 -10.38 -5.22
CA THR A 274 2.14 -8.97 -4.96
C THR A 274 2.92 -8.40 -3.78
N ALA A 275 3.24 -9.21 -2.76
CA ALA A 275 4.15 -8.83 -1.69
C ALA A 275 5.59 -8.59 -2.18
N GLU A 276 6.05 -9.32 -3.21
CA GLU A 276 7.35 -9.05 -3.84
C GLU A 276 7.30 -7.77 -4.67
N THR A 277 6.20 -7.53 -5.39
CA THR A 277 6.00 -6.29 -6.17
C THR A 277 6.01 -5.05 -5.28
N ILE A 278 5.24 -5.05 -4.19
CA ILE A 278 5.25 -3.95 -3.22
C ILE A 278 6.62 -3.86 -2.54
N GLY A 279 7.14 -5.01 -2.08
CA GLY A 279 8.38 -5.06 -1.31
C GLY A 279 9.65 -4.62 -2.06
N ARG A 280 9.61 -4.60 -3.40
CA ARG A 280 10.71 -4.12 -4.26
C ARG A 280 10.52 -2.69 -4.77
N SER A 281 9.40 -2.03 -4.46
CA SER A 281 9.17 -0.64 -4.87
C SER A 281 10.26 0.27 -4.35
N SER A 282 10.64 1.24 -5.18
CA SER A 282 11.53 2.35 -4.79
C SER A 282 10.92 3.20 -3.69
N PHE A 283 9.59 3.12 -3.50
CA PHE A 283 8.84 3.84 -2.48
C PHE A 283 8.42 2.97 -1.31
N TYR A 284 8.92 1.73 -1.19
CA TYR A 284 8.45 0.76 -0.19
C TYR A 284 8.40 1.30 1.24
N ASP A 285 9.42 2.06 1.65
CA ASP A 285 9.52 2.61 3.01
C ASP A 285 8.44 3.68 3.30
N LEU A 286 7.74 4.16 2.27
CA LEU A 286 6.62 5.10 2.36
C LEU A 286 5.25 4.41 2.29
N ILE A 287 5.20 3.12 1.94
CA ILE A 287 3.95 2.39 1.80
C ILE A 287 3.56 1.90 3.20
N GLU A 288 2.54 2.53 3.76
CA GLU A 288 1.92 2.22 5.04
C GLU A 288 0.86 1.11 4.89
N ARG A 289 0.36 0.58 6.02
CA ARG A 289 -0.65 -0.48 6.00
C ARG A 289 -1.94 -0.06 5.29
N ASP A 290 -2.36 1.19 5.48
CA ASP A 290 -3.58 1.75 4.91
C ASP A 290 -3.34 2.57 3.64
N SER A 291 -2.12 2.60 3.11
CA SER A 291 -1.84 3.27 1.84
C SER A 291 -2.65 2.67 0.69
N ALA A 292 -3.17 3.53 -0.18
CA ALA A 292 -3.74 3.11 -1.45
C ALA A 292 -2.64 2.58 -2.38
N VAL A 293 -2.73 1.29 -2.77
CA VAL A 293 -1.72 0.64 -3.62
C VAL A 293 -2.38 0.00 -4.84
N VAL A 294 -2.10 0.52 -6.03
CA VAL A 294 -2.63 0.00 -7.30
C VAL A 294 -1.55 -0.80 -8.03
N ILE A 295 -1.76 -2.11 -8.18
CA ILE A 295 -0.80 -3.02 -8.82
C ILE A 295 -1.25 -3.38 -10.23
N SER A 296 -0.41 -3.09 -11.23
CA SER A 296 -0.64 -3.49 -12.63
C SER A 296 -0.70 -5.03 -12.77
N GLN A 297 -1.86 -5.54 -13.18
CA GLN A 297 -2.07 -6.94 -13.53
C GLN A 297 -2.61 -7.10 -14.96
N LEU A 298 -2.40 -6.08 -15.80
CA LEU A 298 -2.87 -6.08 -17.18
C LEU A 298 -2.21 -7.18 -18.01
N SER A 299 -2.99 -7.80 -18.89
CA SER A 299 -2.47 -8.69 -19.92
C SER A 299 -1.59 -7.91 -20.91
N GLU A 300 -0.65 -8.62 -21.55
CA GLU A 300 0.24 -8.02 -22.57
C GLU A 300 -0.53 -7.25 -23.66
N GLY A 301 -1.74 -7.70 -23.99
CA GLY A 301 -2.58 -7.08 -25.02
C GLY A 301 -3.13 -5.70 -24.61
N LEU A 302 -3.40 -5.48 -23.32
CA LEU A 302 -3.96 -4.23 -22.81
C LEU A 302 -2.89 -3.28 -22.25
N ARG A 303 -1.81 -3.81 -21.66
CA ARG A 303 -0.74 -3.06 -20.98
C ARG A 303 -0.19 -1.87 -21.79
N GLY A 304 0.00 -2.07 -23.09
CA GLY A 304 0.52 -1.01 -23.97
C GLY A 304 -0.50 0.08 -24.37
N THR A 305 -1.77 -0.04 -23.97
CA THR A 305 -2.88 0.83 -24.43
C THR A 305 -3.76 1.39 -23.32
N VAL A 306 -3.85 0.69 -22.20
CA VAL A 306 -4.64 1.06 -21.02
C VAL A 306 -3.72 1.75 -20.02
N TRP A 307 -4.23 2.77 -19.34
CA TRP A 307 -3.55 3.39 -18.21
C TRP A 307 -3.97 2.67 -16.93
N VAL A 308 -2.99 2.27 -16.13
CA VAL A 308 -3.18 1.87 -14.73
C VAL A 308 -3.32 3.16 -13.95
N GLU A 309 -4.42 3.27 -13.22
CA GLU A 309 -4.83 4.47 -12.49
C GLU A 309 -5.61 4.02 -11.26
N ASP A 310 -5.61 4.82 -10.19
CA ASP A 310 -6.66 4.68 -9.18
C ASP A 310 -7.99 5.11 -9.81
N ALA A 311 -8.92 4.16 -9.93
CA ALA A 311 -10.07 4.31 -10.79
C ALA A 311 -11.35 4.32 -9.97
N PHE A 312 -12.11 5.41 -10.02
CA PHE A 312 -13.33 5.57 -9.21
C PHE A 312 -14.22 4.33 -9.19
N ARG A 313 -14.43 3.77 -7.99
CA ARG A 313 -15.43 2.74 -7.72
C ARG A 313 -16.32 3.22 -6.59
N THR A 314 -17.61 2.93 -6.67
CA THR A 314 -18.57 3.30 -5.61
C THR A 314 -18.37 2.55 -4.29
N THR A 315 -17.43 1.61 -4.25
CA THR A 315 -17.12 0.72 -3.14
C THR A 315 -15.66 0.79 -2.72
N SER A 316 -14.88 1.73 -3.28
CA SER A 316 -13.51 1.97 -2.83
C SER A 316 -13.57 3.14 -1.88
N SER A 317 -13.08 2.98 -0.65
CA SER A 317 -13.01 4.07 0.33
C SER A 317 -11.87 5.04 0.03
N HIS A 318 -10.80 4.57 -0.60
CA HIS A 318 -9.55 5.32 -0.83
C HIS A 318 -9.46 6.08 -2.17
N PHE A 319 -10.51 6.01 -3.01
CA PHE A 319 -10.43 6.67 -4.33
C PHE A 319 -10.22 8.17 -4.18
N GLY A 320 -9.15 8.66 -4.81
CA GLY A 320 -8.78 10.07 -4.77
C GLY A 320 -7.80 10.42 -3.68
N ASP A 321 -7.36 9.46 -2.86
CA ASP A 321 -6.25 9.66 -1.92
C ASP A 321 -4.89 9.56 -2.64
N PRO A 322 -3.79 10.03 -2.01
CA PRO A 322 -2.44 9.73 -2.48
C PRO A 322 -2.23 8.22 -2.68
N ALA A 323 -1.85 7.82 -3.90
CA ALA A 323 -1.73 6.40 -4.26
C ALA A 323 -0.33 6.01 -4.73
N PHE A 324 0.02 4.75 -4.46
CA PHE A 324 1.19 4.07 -5.00
C PHE A 324 0.80 3.22 -6.21
N LEU A 325 1.19 3.64 -7.41
CA LEU A 325 0.93 2.94 -8.66
C LEU A 325 2.16 2.13 -9.07
N LEU A 326 2.03 0.80 -9.01
CA LEU A 326 3.13 -0.13 -9.24
C LEU A 326 2.96 -0.84 -10.58
N GLY A 327 3.93 -0.65 -11.48
CA GLY A 327 4.02 -1.29 -12.78
C GLY A 327 4.50 -2.75 -12.72
N THR A 328 5.12 -3.20 -13.81
CA THR A 328 5.67 -4.53 -14.02
C THR A 328 7.07 -4.44 -14.61
N ASP A 329 7.73 -5.57 -14.89
CA ASP A 329 9.01 -5.56 -15.63
C ASP A 329 8.82 -5.47 -17.16
N SER A 330 7.74 -4.87 -17.62
CA SER A 330 7.45 -4.61 -19.04
C SER A 330 6.96 -3.18 -19.22
N GLY A 331 6.96 -2.67 -20.45
CA GLY A 331 6.47 -1.32 -20.73
C GLY A 331 5.00 -1.11 -20.31
N ASP A 332 4.82 -0.38 -19.22
CA ASP A 332 3.57 -0.01 -18.58
C ASP A 332 3.16 1.43 -18.91
N ARG A 333 1.93 1.73 -18.51
CA ARG A 333 1.29 3.05 -18.63
C ARG A 333 0.63 3.34 -17.30
N LEU A 334 1.21 4.23 -16.51
CA LEU A 334 0.69 4.62 -15.20
C LEU A 334 0.19 6.06 -15.27
N ARG A 335 -0.94 6.36 -14.63
CA ARG A 335 -1.54 7.70 -14.62
C ARG A 335 -1.96 8.07 -13.21
N ASP A 336 -1.62 9.30 -12.81
CA ASP A 336 -1.99 9.87 -11.51
C ASP A 336 -3.47 10.29 -11.40
N GLY A 337 -3.89 10.57 -10.17
CA GLY A 337 -5.07 11.37 -9.86
C GLY A 337 -4.75 12.87 -9.87
N GLU A 338 -5.62 13.70 -9.30
CA GLU A 338 -5.33 15.14 -9.11
C GLU A 338 -4.45 15.41 -7.86
N GLU A 339 -4.36 14.43 -6.95
CA GLU A 339 -3.54 14.44 -5.73
C GLU A 339 -2.07 14.06 -5.97
N GLY A 340 -1.25 14.12 -4.92
CA GLY A 340 0.14 13.68 -4.99
C GLY A 340 0.28 12.16 -5.02
N ASN A 341 0.90 11.62 -6.08
CA ASN A 341 1.00 10.17 -6.30
C ASN A 341 2.45 9.68 -6.42
N TYR A 342 2.65 8.39 -6.16
CA TYR A 342 3.93 7.69 -6.31
C TYR A 342 3.82 6.64 -7.41
N LEU A 343 4.58 6.78 -8.50
CA LEU A 343 4.47 5.91 -9.67
C LEU A 343 5.79 5.19 -9.94
N ASP A 344 5.81 3.87 -9.82
CA ASP A 344 7.00 3.04 -10.02
C ASP A 344 6.85 2.14 -11.26
N GLY A 345 7.65 2.41 -12.29
CA GLY A 345 7.65 1.64 -13.54
C GLY A 345 8.45 0.33 -13.48
N PHE A 346 9.31 0.16 -12.49
CA PHE A 346 10.29 -0.94 -12.41
C PHE A 346 11.22 -1.08 -13.63
N ALA A 347 10.86 -1.92 -14.59
CA ALA A 347 11.66 -2.17 -15.78
C ALA A 347 10.75 -2.17 -16.98
N GLY A 348 11.17 -1.57 -18.09
CA GLY A 348 10.23 -1.39 -19.18
C GLY A 348 10.59 -0.19 -20.01
N ASN A 349 9.72 0.18 -20.93
CA ASN A 349 9.77 1.52 -21.49
C ASN A 349 8.44 2.14 -21.10
N ASP A 350 8.45 2.78 -19.95
CA ASP A 350 7.24 3.11 -19.22
C ASP A 350 6.76 4.50 -19.58
N ARG A 351 5.46 4.70 -19.41
CA ARG A 351 4.83 6.00 -19.62
C ARG A 351 4.05 6.40 -18.40
N PHE A 352 4.25 7.64 -18.00
CA PHE A 352 3.59 8.25 -16.86
C PHE A 352 2.77 9.43 -17.38
N ASP A 353 1.49 9.52 -17.03
CA ASP A 353 0.61 10.64 -17.36
C ASP A 353 0.33 11.38 -16.06
N LEU A 354 0.89 12.58 -15.91
CA LEU A 354 0.84 13.36 -14.67
C LEU A 354 0.00 14.64 -14.86
N SER A 355 -0.91 14.87 -13.92
CA SER A 355 -1.87 15.95 -13.85
C SER A 355 -1.36 17.07 -12.92
N THR A 356 -2.11 17.46 -11.88
CA THR A 356 -1.89 18.67 -11.09
C THR A 356 -1.25 18.47 -9.72
N GLY A 357 -1.22 17.25 -9.20
CA GLY A 357 -0.71 16.94 -7.86
C GLY A 357 0.80 17.03 -7.72
N ASN A 358 1.32 16.72 -6.53
CA ASN A 358 2.76 16.60 -6.31
C ASN A 358 3.17 15.13 -6.51
N ASP A 359 3.78 14.78 -7.64
CA ASP A 359 4.03 13.38 -7.97
C ASP A 359 5.51 13.02 -7.94
N SER A 360 5.77 11.80 -7.49
CA SER A 360 7.07 11.16 -7.53
C SER A 360 7.05 10.00 -8.52
N VAL A 361 7.96 10.05 -9.50
CA VAL A 361 8.08 9.02 -10.54
C VAL A 361 9.44 8.34 -10.45
N ALA A 362 9.40 7.02 -10.27
CA ALA A 362 10.55 6.14 -10.48
C ALA A 362 10.38 5.45 -11.85
N GLY A 363 11.09 5.96 -12.86
CA GLY A 363 11.09 5.37 -14.21
C GLY A 363 11.72 3.97 -14.23
N GLY A 364 12.69 3.74 -13.35
CA GLY A 364 13.36 2.46 -13.23
C GLY A 364 14.34 2.19 -14.37
N THR A 365 14.33 0.98 -14.93
CA THR A 365 15.24 0.63 -16.04
C THR A 365 14.53 0.64 -17.39
N GLY A 366 15.06 1.45 -18.31
CA GLY A 366 14.77 1.34 -19.73
C GLY A 366 14.72 2.68 -20.43
N THR A 367 13.58 3.07 -21.00
CA THR A 367 13.43 4.38 -21.63
C THR A 367 12.05 4.93 -21.34
N ASP A 368 12.03 5.83 -20.38
CA ASP A 368 10.82 6.19 -19.66
C ASP A 368 10.40 7.60 -20.04
N THR A 369 9.08 7.78 -20.16
CA THR A 369 8.49 9.02 -20.65
C THR A 369 7.40 9.53 -19.74
N VAL A 370 7.58 10.74 -19.25
CA VAL A 370 6.56 11.46 -18.46
C VAL A 370 5.80 12.42 -19.39
N LEU A 371 4.48 12.33 -19.38
CA LEU A 371 3.54 13.23 -20.03
C LEU A 371 3.02 14.19 -18.96
N LEU A 372 3.06 15.48 -19.26
CA LEU A 372 2.70 16.54 -18.33
C LEU A 372 1.60 17.38 -18.93
N ASP A 373 0.64 17.74 -18.09
CA ASP A 373 -0.38 18.70 -18.43
C ASP A 373 0.17 20.12 -18.58
N GLY A 374 -0.54 20.94 -19.36
CA GLY A 374 -0.15 22.33 -19.63
C GLY A 374 0.96 22.48 -20.67
N ARG A 375 1.79 23.51 -20.50
CA ARG A 375 2.85 23.90 -21.45
C ARG A 375 4.18 23.97 -20.74
N ALA A 376 5.26 23.59 -21.43
CA ALA A 376 6.64 23.75 -20.99
C ALA A 376 6.98 25.12 -20.36
N SER A 377 6.38 26.22 -20.83
CA SER A 377 6.63 27.56 -20.28
C SER A 377 6.02 27.82 -18.90
N GLN A 378 5.20 26.90 -18.39
CA GLN A 378 4.58 26.97 -17.07
C GLN A 378 5.38 26.20 -16.02
N TYR A 379 6.43 25.50 -16.45
CA TYR A 379 7.28 24.70 -15.59
C TYR A 379 8.67 25.31 -15.52
N GLU A 380 9.23 25.29 -14.32
CA GLU A 380 10.64 25.48 -14.09
C GLU A 380 11.31 24.13 -13.86
N ALA A 381 12.41 23.85 -14.57
CA ALA A 381 13.14 22.61 -14.42
C ALA A 381 14.34 22.80 -13.49
N ILE A 382 14.56 21.85 -12.59
CA ILE A 382 15.72 21.79 -11.70
C ILE A 382 16.31 20.39 -11.85
N ARG A 383 17.63 20.26 -11.79
CA ARG A 383 18.29 18.96 -11.83
C ARG A 383 19.32 18.89 -10.73
N LEU A 384 19.17 17.91 -9.85
CA LEU A 384 20.07 17.65 -8.74
C LEU A 384 21.34 16.91 -9.21
N SER A 385 22.30 16.79 -8.30
CA SER A 385 23.60 16.16 -8.55
C SER A 385 23.54 14.65 -8.79
N ASP A 386 22.61 13.93 -8.16
CA ASP A 386 22.31 12.50 -8.41
C ASP A 386 21.67 12.26 -9.78
N GLY A 387 21.06 13.30 -10.35
CA GLY A 387 20.43 13.28 -11.65
C GLY A 387 18.91 13.31 -11.61
N THR A 388 18.29 13.30 -10.43
CA THR A 388 16.86 13.57 -10.23
C THR A 388 16.50 14.92 -10.84
N VAL A 389 15.35 14.96 -11.52
CA VAL A 389 14.84 16.16 -12.16
C VAL A 389 13.55 16.56 -11.48
N TYR A 390 13.49 17.78 -10.98
CA TYR A 390 12.26 18.39 -10.51
C TYR A 390 11.67 19.29 -11.59
N LEU A 391 10.36 19.17 -11.80
CA LEU A 391 9.58 20.09 -12.61
C LEU A 391 8.56 20.80 -11.74
N ASP A 392 8.80 22.08 -11.53
CA ASP A 392 7.92 22.93 -10.74
C ASP A 392 6.90 23.62 -11.64
N GLY A 393 5.66 23.13 -11.60
CA GLY A 393 4.52 23.64 -12.34
C GLY A 393 3.57 24.52 -11.52
N ALA A 394 3.91 24.90 -10.28
CA ALA A 394 2.98 25.54 -9.34
C ALA A 394 2.43 26.87 -9.86
N ALA A 395 3.23 27.66 -10.59
CA ALA A 395 2.77 28.89 -11.23
C ALA A 395 1.66 28.66 -12.28
N GLY A 396 1.56 27.44 -12.82
CA GLY A 396 0.51 26.98 -13.71
C GLY A 396 -0.61 26.17 -13.03
N GLY A 397 -0.47 25.86 -11.74
CA GLY A 397 -1.37 24.97 -11.00
C GLY A 397 -1.14 23.48 -11.26
N TYR A 398 0.10 23.07 -11.53
CA TYR A 398 0.44 21.67 -11.86
C TYR A 398 1.35 20.96 -10.84
N GLY A 399 1.41 21.47 -9.60
CA GLY A 399 2.21 20.87 -8.53
C GLY A 399 3.71 20.80 -8.82
N LEU A 400 4.40 20.02 -7.98
CA LEU A 400 5.82 19.68 -8.11
C LEU A 400 5.95 18.24 -8.59
N LYS A 401 6.78 17.99 -9.61
CA LYS A 401 7.04 16.63 -10.11
C LYS A 401 8.48 16.24 -9.84
N GLU A 402 8.70 15.17 -9.08
CA GLU A 402 9.99 14.54 -8.85
C GLU A 402 10.19 13.38 -9.82
N LEU A 403 11.22 13.45 -10.67
CA LEU A 403 11.46 12.47 -11.72
C LEU A 403 12.83 11.80 -11.54
N VAL A 404 12.81 10.52 -11.16
CA VAL A 404 13.99 9.67 -11.00
C VAL A 404 14.07 8.69 -12.17
N SER A 405 15.23 8.59 -12.80
CA SER A 405 15.47 7.69 -13.95
C SER A 405 14.48 7.87 -15.10
N VAL A 406 14.20 9.11 -15.48
CA VAL A 406 13.32 9.44 -16.63
C VAL A 406 14.13 10.02 -17.79
N GLU A 407 14.01 9.45 -18.98
CA GLU A 407 14.75 9.87 -20.17
C GLU A 407 14.05 10.99 -20.97
N SER A 408 12.73 11.10 -20.88
CA SER A 408 11.95 12.05 -21.68
C SER A 408 10.77 12.63 -20.92
N VAL A 409 10.50 13.91 -21.18
CA VAL A 409 9.27 14.60 -20.71
C VAL A 409 8.53 15.21 -21.90
N ALA A 410 7.20 15.28 -21.84
CA ALA A 410 6.41 15.83 -22.93
C ALA A 410 5.22 16.67 -22.44
N PHE A 411 4.98 17.79 -23.13
CA PHE A 411 3.85 18.70 -22.92
C PHE A 411 3.00 18.71 -24.20
N GLY A 412 2.02 17.82 -24.27
CA GLY A 412 1.24 17.56 -25.49
C GLY A 412 2.13 17.14 -26.67
N LEU A 413 2.30 18.01 -27.68
CA LEU A 413 3.13 17.73 -28.86
C LEU A 413 4.61 18.09 -28.68
N ALA A 414 4.98 18.80 -27.61
CA ALA A 414 6.35 19.23 -27.36
C ALA A 414 7.04 18.22 -26.44
N SER A 415 7.99 17.45 -26.97
CA SER A 415 8.78 16.49 -26.19
C SER A 415 10.21 16.99 -26.01
N TYR A 416 10.80 16.69 -24.85
CA TYR A 416 12.15 17.05 -24.46
C TYR A 416 12.89 15.83 -23.94
N THR A 417 14.13 15.65 -24.39
CA THR A 417 15.02 14.64 -23.84
C THR A 417 15.72 15.19 -22.61
N VAL A 418 15.72 14.42 -21.51
CA VAL A 418 16.45 14.77 -20.29
C VAL A 418 17.95 14.63 -20.55
N ARG A 419 18.70 15.73 -20.42
CA ARG A 419 20.16 15.76 -20.58
C ARG A 419 20.78 16.36 -19.33
N SER A 420 22.10 16.21 -19.19
CA SER A 420 22.82 16.75 -18.03
C SER A 420 22.78 18.28 -17.91
N SER A 421 22.51 19.02 -18.99
CA SER A 421 22.56 20.49 -19.01
C SER A 421 21.23 21.20 -19.20
N ALA A 422 20.22 20.51 -19.74
CA ALA A 422 18.92 21.05 -20.06
C ALA A 422 17.94 19.90 -20.39
N LEU A 423 16.67 20.25 -20.50
CA LEU A 423 15.70 19.45 -21.24
C LEU A 423 15.78 19.88 -22.71
N ASP A 424 16.37 19.04 -23.54
CA ASP A 424 16.64 19.32 -24.96
C ASP A 424 15.38 19.12 -25.79
N SER A 425 14.92 20.14 -26.51
CA SER A 425 13.71 19.99 -27.31
C SER A 425 13.94 19.05 -28.50
N THR A 426 13.03 18.10 -28.68
CA THR A 426 13.03 17.20 -29.85
C THR A 426 12.55 17.90 -31.12
N LEU A 427 11.97 19.11 -31.00
CA LEU A 427 11.48 19.91 -32.11
C LEU A 427 12.48 21.02 -32.46
N PHE A 428 12.90 21.07 -33.73
CA PHE A 428 13.96 21.97 -34.23
C PHE A 428 13.74 23.48 -33.96
N LEU A 429 12.51 23.93 -33.73
CA LEU A 429 12.17 25.35 -33.53
C LEU A 429 11.73 25.67 -32.09
N SER A 430 11.69 24.67 -31.21
CA SER A 430 11.35 24.86 -29.81
C SER A 430 12.63 25.05 -28.99
N PRO A 431 12.67 26.04 -28.08
CA PRO A 431 13.84 26.24 -27.22
C PRO A 431 13.96 25.12 -26.18
N ASP A 432 15.19 24.78 -25.81
CA ASP A 432 15.46 23.91 -24.66
C ASP A 432 15.04 24.59 -23.35
N ILE A 433 14.71 23.79 -22.33
CA ILE A 433 14.43 24.27 -20.98
C ILE A 433 15.72 24.13 -20.17
N ARG A 434 16.30 25.26 -19.75
CA ARG A 434 17.52 25.25 -18.93
C ARG A 434 17.16 25.00 -17.48
N TYR A 435 18.00 24.22 -16.80
CA TYR A 435 17.85 24.03 -15.35
C TYR A 435 18.10 25.33 -14.59
N ALA A 436 17.23 25.61 -13.63
CA ALA A 436 17.35 26.71 -12.70
C ALA A 436 18.47 26.44 -11.68
N SER A 437 19.04 27.52 -11.15
CA SER A 437 20.00 27.43 -10.04
C SER A 437 19.28 27.07 -8.75
N HIS A 438 19.89 26.17 -7.97
CA HIS A 438 19.39 25.69 -6.70
C HIS A 438 20.57 25.51 -5.72
N ARG A 439 20.26 25.18 -4.47
CA ARG A 439 21.21 24.65 -3.48
C ARG A 439 20.70 23.30 -3.01
N GLU A 440 21.60 22.34 -2.92
CA GLU A 440 21.29 20.98 -2.49
C GLU A 440 22.23 20.56 -1.34
N GLY A 441 21.73 19.66 -0.48
CA GLY A 441 22.51 18.93 0.50
C GLY A 441 23.12 17.64 -0.08
N GLY A 442 23.34 16.67 0.80
CA GLY A 442 23.99 15.39 0.54
C GLY A 442 23.17 14.20 1.03
N GLU A 443 23.85 13.16 1.50
CA GLU A 443 23.22 11.92 2.00
C GLU A 443 23.04 11.93 3.54
N GLY A 444 23.18 13.08 4.20
CA GLY A 444 23.03 13.14 5.65
C GLY A 444 22.76 14.55 6.14
N GLY A 445 22.35 14.67 7.41
CA GLY A 445 21.82 15.91 7.97
C GLY A 445 22.61 17.19 7.69
N ASP A 446 21.99 18.06 6.91
CA ASP A 446 22.50 19.29 6.34
C ASP A 446 21.79 20.52 6.88
N ARG A 447 22.41 21.68 6.63
CA ARG A 447 21.81 22.98 6.95
C ARG A 447 21.95 23.93 5.78
N LEU A 448 20.84 24.23 5.11
CA LEU A 448 20.79 25.12 3.95
C LEU A 448 20.10 26.44 4.28
N THR A 449 20.47 27.53 3.60
CA THR A 449 19.83 28.84 3.80
C THR A 449 19.78 29.60 2.48
N GLY A 450 18.58 29.95 1.98
CA GLY A 450 18.39 30.70 0.73
C GLY A 450 18.86 32.14 0.86
N GLY A 451 18.26 32.88 1.80
CA GLY A 451 18.68 34.22 2.17
C GLY A 451 17.73 35.28 1.65
N SER A 452 18.02 35.90 0.51
CA SER A 452 17.16 36.95 -0.04
C SER A 452 16.92 36.75 -1.53
N GLY A 453 15.67 36.89 -1.96
CA GLY A 453 15.24 36.58 -3.33
C GLY A 453 14.49 35.26 -3.37
N VAL A 454 14.21 34.77 -4.57
CA VAL A 454 13.58 33.46 -4.77
C VAL A 454 14.68 32.41 -4.80
N ASP A 455 14.71 31.58 -3.77
CA ASP A 455 15.66 30.49 -3.58
C ASP A 455 14.98 29.12 -3.81
N ARG A 456 15.80 28.12 -4.16
CA ARG A 456 15.40 26.73 -4.35
C ARG A 456 16.34 25.86 -3.55
N LEU A 457 15.82 25.18 -2.54
CA LEU A 457 16.58 24.40 -1.56
C LEU A 457 16.10 22.96 -1.58
N PHE A 458 17.03 22.01 -1.64
CA PHE A 458 16.77 20.58 -1.62
C PHE A 458 17.67 19.93 -0.57
N GLY A 459 17.10 19.27 0.44
CA GLY A 459 17.87 18.62 1.50
C GLY A 459 18.57 17.37 0.98
N ARG A 460 17.79 16.51 0.32
CA ARG A 460 18.15 15.17 -0.19
C ARG A 460 18.02 14.14 0.93
N ASP A 461 19.01 13.30 1.21
CA ASP A 461 18.82 12.27 2.25
C ASP A 461 19.32 12.78 3.60
N GLY A 462 18.68 12.31 4.67
CA GLY A 462 19.02 12.57 6.05
C GLY A 462 18.28 13.78 6.65
N ASN A 463 18.27 13.84 7.98
CA ASN A 463 17.51 14.83 8.73
C ASN A 463 18.10 16.25 8.64
N ASP A 464 17.50 17.08 7.81
CA ASP A 464 17.99 18.37 7.38
C ASP A 464 17.30 19.56 8.06
N GLN A 465 17.92 20.73 7.92
CA GLN A 465 17.32 22.01 8.32
C GLN A 465 17.46 23.05 7.21
N LEU A 466 16.34 23.41 6.59
CA LEU A 466 16.31 24.29 5.43
C LEU A 466 15.60 25.61 5.77
N PHE A 467 16.23 26.73 5.43
CA PHE A 467 15.71 28.08 5.71
C PHE A 467 15.55 28.84 4.39
N GLY A 468 14.32 29.08 3.93
CA GLY A 468 14.01 29.82 2.69
C GLY A 468 14.59 31.23 2.74
N GLY A 469 14.11 32.04 3.69
CA GLY A 469 14.67 33.34 3.98
C GLY A 469 13.69 34.46 3.70
N SER A 470 13.90 35.20 2.62
CA SER A 470 12.96 36.24 2.21
C SER A 470 12.76 36.17 0.71
N GLY A 471 11.53 36.06 0.26
CA GLY A 471 11.18 35.79 -1.13
C GLY A 471 10.12 34.70 -1.19
N ASN A 472 9.80 34.26 -2.40
CA ASN A 472 8.84 33.16 -2.57
C ASN A 472 9.66 31.91 -2.88
N ASP A 473 9.98 31.15 -1.86
CA ASP A 473 10.98 30.09 -1.93
C ASP A 473 10.35 28.72 -2.24
N LEU A 474 11.16 27.84 -2.84
CA LEU A 474 10.87 26.41 -2.94
C LEU A 474 11.82 25.69 -2.00
N VAL A 475 11.26 24.98 -1.02
CA VAL A 475 12.04 24.23 -0.03
C VAL A 475 11.53 22.80 -0.02
N HIS A 476 12.42 21.86 -0.32
CA HIS A 476 12.15 20.42 -0.35
C HIS A 476 13.09 19.73 0.63
N GLY A 477 12.53 19.01 1.61
CA GLY A 477 13.28 18.22 2.58
C GLY A 477 14.00 17.06 1.90
N GLY A 478 13.23 16.10 1.40
CA GLY A 478 13.78 14.89 0.80
C GLY A 478 13.47 13.70 1.69
N ALA A 479 14.43 12.82 1.92
CA ALA A 479 14.23 11.65 2.76
C ALA A 479 14.80 11.85 4.16
N GLY A 480 14.06 11.48 5.20
CA GLY A 480 14.41 11.59 6.61
C GLY A 480 13.73 12.78 7.30
N ASP A 481 13.70 12.75 8.64
CA ASP A 481 12.93 13.74 9.41
C ASP A 481 13.54 15.14 9.36
N ASP A 482 12.92 16.02 8.58
CA ASP A 482 13.41 17.35 8.23
C ASP A 482 12.76 18.48 9.02
N ARG A 483 13.42 19.64 9.00
CA ARG A 483 12.84 20.90 9.49
C ARG A 483 12.92 21.99 8.44
N LEU A 484 11.77 22.37 7.92
CA LEU A 484 11.64 23.35 6.85
C LEU A 484 11.09 24.66 7.39
N PHE A 485 11.74 25.77 7.03
CA PHE A 485 11.33 27.11 7.45
C PHE A 485 11.18 28.00 6.22
N GLY A 486 9.96 28.36 5.82
CA GLY A 486 9.71 29.28 4.69
C GLY A 486 10.19 30.70 5.01
N GLN A 487 9.81 31.17 6.19
CA GLN A 487 10.16 32.46 6.79
C GLN A 487 9.40 33.67 6.24
N ALA A 488 9.67 34.20 5.05
CA ALA A 488 8.99 35.42 4.62
C ALA A 488 8.79 35.50 3.11
N GLY A 489 7.54 35.65 2.70
CA GLY A 489 7.08 35.65 1.32
C GLY A 489 6.16 34.44 1.12
N ASN A 490 5.74 34.17 -0.12
CA ASN A 490 4.81 33.06 -0.36
C ASN A 490 5.62 31.82 -0.75
N ASP A 491 5.85 30.97 0.24
CA ASP A 491 6.75 29.84 0.18
C ASP A 491 6.01 28.55 -0.16
N ARG A 492 6.76 27.58 -0.68
CA ARG A 492 6.29 26.23 -0.89
C ARG A 492 7.24 25.26 -0.21
N LEU A 493 6.69 24.54 0.77
CA LEU A 493 7.43 23.63 1.64
C LEU A 493 6.94 22.22 1.36
N PHE A 494 7.87 21.31 1.04
CA PHE A 494 7.61 19.90 0.79
C PHE A 494 8.51 19.11 1.73
N GLY A 495 7.95 18.43 2.72
CA GLY A 495 8.72 17.53 3.60
C GLY A 495 9.29 16.35 2.82
N ALA A 496 8.37 15.66 2.13
CA ALA A 496 8.55 14.49 1.29
C ALA A 496 8.51 13.17 2.05
N ALA A 497 9.62 12.63 2.55
CA ALA A 497 9.59 11.33 3.24
C ALA A 497 10.21 11.44 4.63
N GLY A 498 9.50 11.00 5.66
CA GLY A 498 9.93 11.06 7.06
C GLY A 498 9.03 11.95 7.90
N ASP A 499 9.28 12.02 9.22
CA ASP A 499 8.43 12.81 10.13
C ASP A 499 8.86 14.28 10.14
N ASP A 500 8.28 15.10 9.28
CA ASP A 500 8.78 16.44 9.03
C ASP A 500 8.17 17.52 9.93
N VAL A 501 8.89 18.65 10.06
CA VAL A 501 8.37 19.85 10.70
C VAL A 501 8.43 21.01 9.73
N LEU A 502 7.26 21.46 9.29
CA LEU A 502 7.11 22.56 8.34
C LEU A 502 6.63 23.81 9.08
N VAL A 503 7.49 24.83 9.10
CA VAL A 503 7.21 26.15 9.68
C VAL A 503 7.02 27.14 8.54
N ASP A 504 5.79 27.63 8.37
CA ASP A 504 5.36 28.52 7.29
C ASP A 504 6.20 29.81 7.20
N GLY A 505 6.05 30.72 8.16
CA GLY A 505 6.54 32.08 8.09
C GLY A 505 5.44 33.10 7.80
N LEU A 506 5.85 34.26 7.26
CA LEU A 506 4.94 35.34 6.85
C LEU A 506 4.64 35.17 5.38
N GLY A 507 3.40 34.96 4.98
CA GLY A 507 3.16 34.66 3.58
C GLY A 507 1.75 34.22 3.29
N ASN A 508 1.53 33.76 2.07
CA ASN A 508 0.48 32.80 1.80
C ASN A 508 1.21 31.57 1.31
N ASP A 509 1.36 30.59 2.19
CA ASP A 509 2.26 29.47 1.99
C ASP A 509 1.48 28.22 1.56
N ARG A 510 2.14 27.33 0.82
CA ARG A 510 1.61 25.99 0.52
C ARG A 510 2.56 24.96 1.09
N LEU A 511 2.04 24.08 1.94
CA LEU A 511 2.78 23.09 2.69
C LEU A 511 2.26 21.71 2.29
N SER A 512 3.19 20.78 2.06
CA SER A 512 2.94 19.37 1.83
C SER A 512 3.87 18.61 2.74
N GLY A 513 3.31 17.83 3.66
CA GLY A 513 4.09 16.99 4.57
C GLY A 513 4.79 15.89 3.78
N GLY A 514 4.02 15.15 2.98
CA GLY A 514 4.48 13.99 2.26
C GLY A 514 4.06 12.71 3.00
N ALA A 515 4.98 11.76 3.17
CA ALA A 515 4.75 10.52 3.88
C ALA A 515 5.48 10.55 5.23
N GLY A 516 4.78 10.20 6.31
CA GLY A 516 5.30 10.22 7.69
C GLY A 516 4.38 11.02 8.61
N ASP A 517 4.69 11.08 9.91
CA ASP A 517 3.89 11.82 10.88
C ASP A 517 4.33 13.31 10.91
N ASP A 518 3.72 14.14 10.07
CA ASP A 518 4.19 15.51 9.83
C ASP A 518 3.64 16.54 10.81
N ARG A 519 4.37 17.65 10.95
CA ARG A 519 4.01 18.74 11.87
C ARG A 519 3.98 20.07 11.14
N PHE A 520 2.77 20.61 10.98
CA PHE A 520 2.54 21.92 10.38
C PHE A 520 2.47 22.98 11.49
N ASP A 521 3.54 23.75 11.64
CA ASP A 521 3.74 24.68 12.75
C ASP A 521 3.39 26.14 12.41
N PHE A 522 2.22 26.57 12.90
CA PHE A 522 1.70 27.93 12.85
C PHE A 522 1.77 28.64 14.23
N SER A 523 2.55 28.11 15.18
CA SER A 523 2.59 28.58 16.58
C SER A 523 3.22 29.96 16.77
N SER A 524 3.98 30.42 15.78
CA SER A 524 4.44 31.81 15.70
C SER A 524 3.29 32.81 15.57
N GLY A 525 2.11 32.35 15.12
CA GLY A 525 0.94 33.18 14.87
C GLY A 525 1.18 34.21 13.76
N PHE A 526 2.03 33.86 12.79
CA PHE A 526 2.22 34.67 11.60
C PHE A 526 0.89 34.78 10.82
N GLY A 527 0.80 35.84 10.01
CA GLY A 527 -0.43 36.15 9.27
C GLY A 527 -0.28 35.69 7.83
N GLY A 528 -1.35 35.12 7.29
CA GLY A 528 -1.31 34.49 5.97
C GLY A 528 -2.61 33.79 5.60
N ARG A 529 -2.69 33.39 4.34
CA ARG A 529 -3.68 32.40 3.90
C ARG A 529 -2.91 31.20 3.40
N ASP A 530 -2.75 30.24 4.29
CA ASP A 530 -1.89 29.10 4.10
C ASP A 530 -2.75 27.88 3.76
N VAL A 531 -2.11 26.93 3.09
CA VAL A 531 -2.76 25.74 2.59
C VAL A 531 -1.87 24.55 2.90
N VAL A 532 -2.40 23.57 3.60
CA VAL A 532 -1.82 22.23 3.72
C VAL A 532 -2.53 21.35 2.70
N THR A 533 -1.76 20.65 1.87
CA THR A 533 -2.30 19.97 0.68
C THR A 533 -2.57 18.48 0.89
N ASP A 534 -2.05 17.89 1.96
CA ASP A 534 -2.00 16.44 2.17
C ASP A 534 -2.12 16.08 3.67
N PHE A 535 -2.87 16.88 4.44
CA PHE A 535 -2.98 16.67 5.88
C PHE A 535 -3.70 15.35 6.18
N ASP A 536 -3.02 14.40 6.81
CA ASP A 536 -3.59 13.12 7.22
C ASP A 536 -4.25 13.23 8.61
N ALA A 537 -5.55 12.96 8.69
CA ALA A 537 -6.37 13.09 9.90
C ALA A 537 -6.85 11.70 10.37
N GLY A 538 -6.32 11.20 11.49
CA GLY A 538 -6.54 9.83 11.94
C GLY A 538 -6.22 9.56 13.41
N ALA A 539 -6.07 8.29 13.78
CA ALA A 539 -5.61 7.87 15.12
C ALA A 539 -4.28 7.07 15.08
N GLU A 540 -3.73 6.83 13.89
CA GLU A 540 -2.49 6.09 13.62
C GLU A 540 -1.83 6.71 12.39
N GLY A 541 -0.63 7.29 12.53
CA GLY A 541 0.10 7.94 11.41
C GLY A 541 -0.09 9.46 11.29
N ASP A 542 -0.60 10.12 12.34
CA ASP A 542 -1.30 11.39 12.16
C ASP A 542 -0.41 12.63 12.02
N ASP A 543 -0.78 13.45 11.04
CA ASP A 543 -0.29 14.81 10.96
C ASP A 543 -0.81 15.66 12.12
N MET A 544 0.02 16.62 12.54
CA MET A 544 -0.29 17.50 13.65
C MET A 544 -0.22 18.97 13.26
N LEU A 545 -1.33 19.66 13.49
CA LEU A 545 -1.43 21.11 13.38
C LEU A 545 -1.01 21.78 14.70
N ILE A 546 0.13 22.47 14.68
CA ILE A 546 0.62 23.20 15.86
C ILE A 546 0.19 24.66 15.77
N LEU A 547 -0.63 25.09 16.74
CA LEU A 547 -1.21 26.43 16.81
C LEU A 547 -0.73 27.19 18.03
N ALA A 548 -0.68 28.52 17.93
CA ALA A 548 -0.28 29.35 19.06
C ALA A 548 -1.33 29.30 20.18
N ALA A 549 -0.92 29.05 21.43
CA ALA A 549 -1.81 29.01 22.60
C ALA A 549 -2.50 30.36 22.91
N GLN A 550 -2.10 31.44 22.24
CA GLN A 550 -2.77 32.74 22.30
C GLN A 550 -4.00 32.85 21.38
N LEU A 551 -4.11 32.00 20.36
CA LEU A 551 -5.23 31.99 19.40
C LEU A 551 -6.42 31.22 19.95
N PHE A 552 -6.17 30.08 20.61
CA PHE A 552 -7.17 29.19 21.15
C PHE A 552 -6.86 28.80 22.58
N ARG A 553 -7.90 28.53 23.39
CA ARG A 553 -7.72 28.16 24.80
C ARG A 553 -7.41 26.67 25.00
N THR A 554 -7.91 25.83 24.11
CA THR A 554 -7.82 24.36 24.10
C THR A 554 -7.89 23.86 22.66
N ALA A 555 -7.38 22.66 22.38
CA ALA A 555 -7.53 21.99 21.08
C ALA A 555 -9.01 21.88 20.67
N ASP A 556 -9.90 21.47 21.60
CA ASP A 556 -11.36 21.48 21.39
C ASP A 556 -11.90 22.82 20.87
N ALA A 557 -11.35 23.93 21.34
CA ALA A 557 -11.80 25.27 20.95
C ALA A 557 -11.29 25.67 19.57
N ALA A 558 -10.15 25.13 19.14
CA ALA A 558 -9.65 25.26 17.78
C ALA A 558 -10.46 24.38 16.82
N LEU A 559 -10.63 23.09 17.16
CA LEU A 559 -11.42 22.12 16.40
C LEU A 559 -12.85 22.63 16.13
N ALA A 560 -13.53 23.13 17.18
CA ALA A 560 -14.88 23.70 17.05
C ALA A 560 -14.95 24.98 16.18
N ARG A 561 -13.80 25.50 15.72
CA ARG A 561 -13.71 26.71 14.90
C ARG A 561 -13.49 26.44 13.43
N PHE A 562 -13.14 25.22 13.05
CA PHE A 562 -13.08 24.80 11.64
C PHE A 562 -14.45 24.99 10.96
N GLN A 563 -14.40 25.27 9.66
CA GLN A 563 -15.56 25.42 8.80
C GLN A 563 -15.35 24.60 7.53
N GLN A 564 -16.28 23.71 7.20
CA GLN A 564 -16.19 22.93 5.97
C GLN A 564 -16.48 23.87 4.79
N THR A 565 -15.59 23.88 3.80
CA THR A 565 -15.74 24.64 2.57
C THR A 565 -15.54 23.75 1.36
N GLY A 566 -16.61 23.13 0.86
CA GLY A 566 -16.47 22.09 -0.15
C GLY A 566 -15.95 20.82 0.51
N PHE A 567 -14.84 20.30 0.02
CA PHE A 567 -14.12 19.16 0.63
C PHE A 567 -13.05 19.61 1.63
N ASP A 568 -12.72 20.90 1.68
CA ASP A 568 -11.66 21.42 2.55
C ASP A 568 -12.14 21.79 3.97
N ALA A 569 -11.25 21.64 4.95
CA ALA A 569 -11.41 22.15 6.31
C ALA A 569 -10.69 23.50 6.49
N LEU A 570 -11.44 24.58 6.72
CA LEU A 570 -10.90 25.93 6.92
C LEU A 570 -10.87 26.32 8.40
N LEU A 571 -9.68 26.61 8.93
CA LEU A 571 -9.51 27.28 10.22
C LEU A 571 -9.10 28.75 10.01
N SER A 572 -9.77 29.68 10.70
CA SER A 572 -9.49 31.12 10.58
C SER A 572 -9.39 31.82 11.93
N TRP A 573 -8.43 32.73 12.08
CA TRP A 573 -8.24 33.55 13.28
C TRP A 573 -8.00 35.03 12.93
N SER A 574 -7.75 35.85 13.96
CA SER A 574 -7.44 37.27 13.77
C SER A 574 -6.03 37.45 13.21
N GLY A 575 -5.89 37.42 11.90
CA GLY A 575 -4.63 37.71 11.21
C GLY A 575 -4.23 36.69 10.14
N GLY A 576 -4.88 35.52 10.11
CA GLY A 576 -4.60 34.48 9.12
C GLY A 576 -5.62 33.36 9.10
N SER A 577 -5.37 32.38 8.24
CA SER A 577 -6.16 31.17 8.08
C SER A 577 -5.32 30.05 7.49
N VAL A 578 -5.60 28.82 7.88
CA VAL A 578 -5.10 27.61 7.22
C VAL A 578 -6.28 26.86 6.60
N VAL A 579 -6.09 26.40 5.37
CA VAL A 579 -6.97 25.44 4.69
C VAL A 579 -6.25 24.10 4.72
N LEU A 580 -6.94 23.05 5.17
CA LEU A 580 -6.54 21.67 4.92
C LEU A 580 -7.34 21.22 3.69
N GLU A 581 -6.67 21.06 2.55
CA GLU A 581 -7.31 20.60 1.31
C GLU A 581 -7.80 19.16 1.48
N ASP A 582 -9.00 18.88 0.96
CA ASP A 582 -9.66 17.56 0.97
C ASP A 582 -9.84 16.85 2.32
N VAL A 583 -9.59 17.53 3.44
CA VAL A 583 -9.89 17.03 4.79
C VAL A 583 -11.32 17.35 5.21
N THR A 584 -12.06 16.34 5.67
CA THR A 584 -13.35 16.56 6.31
C THR A 584 -13.21 16.82 7.82
N ILE A 585 -13.99 17.76 8.35
CA ILE A 585 -13.96 18.08 9.79
C ILE A 585 -14.43 16.90 10.66
N ALA A 586 -15.13 15.92 10.08
CA ALA A 586 -15.55 14.74 10.81
C ALA A 586 -14.37 13.83 11.18
N ASP A 587 -13.31 13.88 10.37
CA ASP A 587 -12.11 13.05 10.54
C ASP A 587 -11.12 13.72 11.50
N LEU A 588 -11.21 15.06 11.66
CA LEU A 588 -10.36 15.80 12.60
C LEU A 588 -10.67 15.51 14.08
N GLY A 589 -9.63 15.09 14.80
CA GLY A 589 -9.57 14.88 16.23
C GLY A 589 -9.05 16.08 17.03
N VAL A 590 -9.09 15.93 18.36
CA VAL A 590 -8.40 16.86 19.27
C VAL A 590 -6.92 16.58 19.38
N ASP A 591 -6.52 15.36 19.02
CA ASP A 591 -5.14 14.89 19.12
C ASP A 591 -4.29 15.41 17.93
N ASP A 592 -4.94 15.72 16.81
CA ASP A 592 -4.35 16.37 15.61
C ASP A 592 -3.98 17.84 15.85
N ILE A 593 -4.38 18.43 16.98
CA ILE A 593 -4.17 19.85 17.28
C ILE A 593 -3.36 20.03 18.55
N LEU A 594 -2.13 20.52 18.40
CA LEU A 594 -1.28 20.93 19.51
C LEU A 594 -1.30 22.44 19.71
N LEU A 595 -1.49 22.89 20.95
CA LEU A 595 -1.33 24.30 21.31
C LEU A 595 0.03 24.52 21.99
N ALA A 596 0.88 25.34 21.37
CA ALA A 596 2.24 25.66 21.83
C ALA A 596 2.37 27.06 22.47
#